data_AF-A0A7J7LEM2-F1
#
_entry.id   AF-A0A7J7LEM2-F1
#
_cell.length_a   1.000
_cell.length_b   1.000
_cell.length_c   1.000
_cell.angle_alpha   90.00
_cell.angle_beta   90.00
_cell.angle_gamma   90.00
#
_symmetry.space_group_name_H-M   'P 1'
#
loop_
_entity.id
_entity.type
_entity.pdbx_description
1 polymer ?
#
loop_
_entity_poly.entity_id
_entity_poly.type
_entity_poly.pdbx_seq_one_letter_code
_entity_poly.pdbx_strand_id
1 'polypeptide(L)'
;MADPTMEPLLLVINTALSVMAYDYPPKKLSVYISDDGRSDLSFNALLEASRFASHWLPLCRIFNMEPKAPKVYFAEKSEPRNDRQWLAMKVYVI
;
A
#
# COMPACT_ATOMS: atom_id res chain seq x y z
N MET A 1 -12.64 -15.99 -6.22
CA MET A 1 -11.96 -16.14 -7.51
C MET A 1 -11.26 -14.81 -7.75
N ALA A 2 -9.93 -14.77 -7.79
CA ALA A 2 -9.21 -13.52 -8.00
C ALA A 2 -9.44 -13.07 -9.45
N ASP A 3 -9.80 -11.80 -9.65
CA ASP A 3 -9.84 -11.22 -10.99
C ASP A 3 -8.40 -11.13 -11.51
N PRO A 4 -8.05 -11.83 -12.60
CA PRO A 4 -6.69 -11.84 -13.14
C PRO A 4 -6.21 -10.46 -13.60
N THR A 5 -7.11 -9.49 -13.79
CA THR A 5 -6.75 -8.10 -14.10
C THR A 5 -6.38 -7.28 -12.86
N MET A 6 -6.88 -7.67 -11.68
CA MET A 6 -6.61 -6.97 -10.43
C MET A 6 -5.28 -7.36 -9.80
N GLU A 7 -4.86 -8.61 -9.93
CA GLU A 7 -3.61 -9.07 -9.33
C GLU A 7 -2.37 -8.30 -9.84
N PRO A 8 -2.23 -8.03 -11.16
CA PRO A 8 -1.17 -7.16 -11.68
C PRO A 8 -1.22 -5.75 -11.09
N LEU A 9 -2.41 -5.16 -10.98
CA LEU A 9 -2.59 -3.79 -10.49
C LEU A 9 -2.25 -3.66 -9.00
N LEU A 10 -2.63 -4.65 -8.18
CA LEU A 10 -2.26 -4.72 -6.76
C LEU A 10 -0.74 -4.81 -6.59
N LEU A 11 -0.04 -5.53 -7.46
CA LEU A 11 1.42 -5.60 -7.42
C LEU A 11 2.07 -4.24 -7.74
N VAL A 12 1.52 -3.51 -8.73
CA VAL A 12 1.98 -2.14 -9.07
C VAL A 12 1.78 -1.21 -7.87
N ILE A 13 0.58 -1.21 -7.27
CA ILE A 13 0.26 -0.39 -6.09
C ILE A 13 1.18 -0.73 -4.91
N ASN A 14 1.38 -2.02 -4.63
CA ASN A 14 2.22 -2.48 -3.54
C ASN A 14 3.68 -2.02 -3.72
N THR A 15 4.19 -2.09 -4.95
CA THR A 15 5.54 -1.61 -5.28
C THR A 15 5.64 -0.10 -5.13
N ALA A 16 4.68 0.66 -5.65
CA ALA A 16 4.66 2.11 -5.54
C ALA A 16 4.63 2.57 -4.07
N LEU A 17 3.79 1.96 -3.23
CA LEU A 17 3.71 2.24 -1.80
C LEU A 17 5.02 1.89 -1.07
N SER A 18 5.64 0.77 -1.41
CA SER A 18 6.94 0.36 -0.85
C SER A 18 8.03 1.39 -1.14
N VAL A 19 8.10 1.89 -2.39
CA VAL A 19 9.04 2.95 -2.79
C VAL A 19 8.74 4.25 -2.03
N MET A 20 7.47 4.68 -1.98
CA MET A 20 7.08 5.92 -1.29
C MET A 20 7.34 5.88 0.23
N ALA A 21 7.33 4.68 0.83
CA ALA A 21 7.60 4.47 2.25
C ALA A 21 9.11 4.47 2.57
N TYR A 22 9.99 4.50 1.56
CA TYR A 22 11.43 4.58 1.78
C TYR A 22 11.82 5.84 2.54
N ASP A 23 12.90 5.76 3.31
CA ASP A 23 13.40 6.90 4.09
C ASP A 23 14.13 7.88 3.17
N TYR A 24 13.33 8.70 2.49
CA TYR A 24 13.80 9.74 1.59
C TYR A 24 13.11 11.06 1.93
N PRO A 25 13.81 12.21 1.81
CA PRO A 25 13.23 13.50 2.14
C PRO A 25 11.89 13.74 1.45
N PRO A 26 10.83 14.10 2.21
CA PRO A 26 9.55 14.49 1.63
C PRO A 26 9.77 15.61 0.60
N LYS A 27 9.08 15.53 -0.54
CA LYS A 27 9.21 16.44 -1.71
C LYS A 27 10.40 16.19 -2.63
N LYS A 28 11.29 15.25 -2.31
CA LYS A 28 12.35 14.81 -3.24
C LYS A 28 12.09 13.46 -3.89
N LEU A 29 11.10 12.72 -3.38
CA LEU A 29 10.61 11.49 -3.98
C LEU A 29 9.28 11.75 -4.68
N SER A 30 9.15 11.28 -5.91
CA SER A 30 7.91 11.27 -6.67
C SER A 30 7.84 9.97 -7.45
N VAL A 31 6.68 9.34 -7.46
CA VAL A 31 6.43 8.09 -8.18
C VAL A 31 5.42 8.39 -9.28
N TYR A 32 5.74 7.98 -10.50
CA TYR A 32 4.89 8.13 -11.67
C TYR A 32 4.47 6.74 -12.15
N ILE A 33 3.17 6.58 -12.43
CA ILE A 33 2.60 5.34 -12.94
C ILE A 33 2.00 5.65 -14.31
N SER A 34 2.47 4.95 -15.34
CA SER A 34 1.90 5.00 -16.68
C SER A 34 0.95 3.83 -16.85
N ASP A 35 -0.29 4.11 -17.23
CA ASP A 35 -1.29 3.09 -17.56
C ASP A 35 -1.77 3.28 -19.00
N ASP A 36 -1.39 2.35 -19.87
CA ASP A 36 -1.76 2.35 -21.28
C ASP A 36 -3.19 1.80 -21.50
N GLY A 37 -3.76 1.11 -20.50
CA GLY A 37 -5.08 0.48 -20.59
C GLY A 37 -6.24 1.45 -20.35
N ARG A 38 -5.98 2.63 -19.77
CA ARG A 38 -6.98 3.67 -19.43
C ARG A 38 -8.29 3.11 -18.89
N SER A 39 -8.21 2.16 -17.96
CA SER A 39 -9.40 1.55 -17.38
C SER A 39 -9.90 2.35 -16.18
N ASP A 40 -11.21 2.51 -16.04
CA ASP A 40 -11.82 3.13 -14.85
C ASP A 40 -11.45 2.36 -13.57
N LEU A 41 -11.23 1.05 -13.70
CA LEU A 41 -10.78 0.19 -12.62
C LEU A 41 -9.39 0.58 -12.11
N SER A 42 -8.43 0.76 -13.02
CA SER A 42 -7.07 1.23 -12.72
C SER A 42 -7.12 2.58 -12.00
N PHE A 43 -7.91 3.51 -12.55
CA PHE A 43 -8.06 4.84 -11.98
C PHE A 43 -8.62 4.80 -10.55
N ASN A 44 -9.73 4.09 -10.34
CA ASN A 44 -10.37 3.99 -9.03
C ASN A 44 -9.46 3.28 -8.02
N ALA A 45 -8.76 2.21 -8.41
CA ALA A 45 -7.83 1.53 -7.53
C ALA A 45 -6.64 2.41 -7.13
N LEU A 46 -6.08 3.19 -8.06
CA LEU A 46 -5.00 4.15 -7.77
C LEU A 46 -5.48 5.30 -6.88
N LEU A 47 -6.73 5.75 -7.06
CA LEU A 47 -7.35 6.76 -6.19
C LEU A 47 -7.48 6.23 -4.74
N GLU A 48 -8.01 5.02 -4.56
CA GLU A 48 -8.10 4.41 -3.22
C GLU A 48 -6.70 4.11 -2.64
N ALA A 49 -5.75 3.68 -3.46
CA ALA A 49 -4.36 3.50 -3.03
C ALA A 49 -3.72 4.80 -2.54
N SER A 50 -4.04 5.94 -3.17
CA SER A 50 -3.58 7.27 -2.72
C SER A 50 -4.12 7.63 -1.34
N ARG A 51 -5.40 7.34 -1.06
CA ARG A 51 -6.00 7.52 0.27
C ARG A 51 -5.41 6.56 1.30
N PHE A 52 -5.13 5.32 0.91
CA PHE A 52 -4.44 4.39 1.79
C PHE A 52 -3.01 4.87 2.11
N ALA A 53 -2.29 5.41 1.11
CA ALA A 53 -0.93 5.93 1.28
C ALA A 53 -0.84 7.02 2.37
N SER A 54 -1.85 7.90 2.49
CA SER A 54 -1.84 8.94 3.52
C SER A 54 -1.84 8.39 4.95
N HIS A 55 -2.28 7.14 5.13
CA HIS A 55 -2.25 6.43 6.42
C HIS A 55 -1.02 5.53 6.54
N TRP A 56 -0.70 4.78 5.49
CA TRP A 56 0.40 3.83 5.46
C TRP A 56 1.77 4.49 5.60
N LEU A 57 2.05 5.55 4.84
CA LEU A 57 3.38 6.16 4.80
C LEU A 57 3.81 6.77 6.13
N PRO A 58 2.96 7.53 6.87
CA PRO A 58 3.32 7.99 8.21
C PRO A 58 3.56 6.85 9.19
N LEU A 59 2.74 5.79 9.15
CA LEU A 59 2.90 4.61 10.02
C LEU A 59 4.26 3.93 9.79
N CYS A 60 4.63 3.70 8.52
CA CYS A 60 5.92 3.12 8.17
C CYS A 60 7.09 3.92 8.73
N ARG A 61 7.01 5.26 8.70
CA ARG A 61 8.06 6.15 9.20
C ARG A 61 8.13 6.18 10.73
N ILE A 62 6.99 6.32 11.40
CA ILE A 62 6.92 6.44 12.86
C ILE A 62 7.38 5.15 13.54
N PHE A 63 6.95 4.00 13.01
CA PHE A 63 7.24 2.70 13.60
C PHE A 63 8.40 1.96 12.94
N ASN A 64 9.09 2.59 11.98
CA ASN A 64 10.15 1.99 11.18
C ASN A 64 9.75 0.58 10.67
N MET A 65 8.56 0.47 10.08
CA MET A 65 7.94 -0.82 9.73
C MET A 65 8.69 -1.49 8.59
N GLU A 66 8.96 -2.79 8.76
CA GLU A 66 9.47 -3.67 7.71
C GLU A 66 8.61 -4.94 7.63
N PRO A 67 8.37 -5.47 6.42
CA PRO A 67 8.68 -4.86 5.13
C PRO A 67 7.76 -3.66 4.83
N LYS A 68 8.28 -2.65 4.12
CA LYS A 68 7.50 -1.45 3.73
C LYS A 68 6.38 -1.72 2.73
N ALA A 69 6.42 -2.86 2.05
CA ALA A 69 5.41 -3.30 1.09
C ALA A 69 4.17 -3.87 1.82
N PRO A 70 2.98 -3.23 1.71
CA PRO A 70 1.79 -3.64 2.46
C PRO A 70 1.41 -5.12 2.30
N LYS A 71 1.39 -5.64 1.06
CA LYS A 71 1.00 -7.02 0.77
C LYS A 71 1.88 -8.02 1.52
N VAL A 72 3.18 -7.76 1.57
CA VAL A 72 4.15 -8.63 2.26
C VAL A 72 4.02 -8.47 3.77
N TYR A 73 3.93 -7.23 4.25
CA TYR A 73 3.79 -6.94 5.68
C TYR A 73 2.56 -7.62 6.31
N PHE A 74 1.41 -7.56 5.63
CA PHE A 74 0.19 -8.19 6.12
C PHE A 74 0.20 -9.72 5.98
N ALA A 75 0.92 -10.27 4.99
CA ALA A 75 1.10 -11.71 4.86
C ALA A 75 1.96 -12.28 6.00
N GLU A 76 3.05 -11.58 6.36
CA GLU A 76 3.96 -11.99 7.43
C GLU A 76 3.35 -11.82 8.82
N LYS A 77 2.58 -10.75 9.06
CA LYS A 77 1.95 -10.48 10.37
C LYS A 77 0.59 -11.15 10.56
N SER A 78 0.36 -12.30 9.91
CA SER A 78 -0.85 -13.09 10.08
C SER A 78 -1.01 -13.67 11.50
N GLU A 79 0.02 -13.62 12.35
CA GLU A 79 -0.12 -13.85 13.79
C GLU A 79 -0.75 -12.63 14.50
N PRO A 80 -1.80 -12.82 15.33
CA PRO A 80 -2.49 -11.71 15.98
C PRO A 80 -1.60 -11.10 17.06
N ARG A 81 -0.91 -9.99 16.75
CA ARG A 81 -0.45 -9.09 17.81
C ARG A 81 -1.67 -8.49 18.51
N ASN A 82 -1.70 -8.61 19.83
CA ASN A 82 -2.77 -8.13 20.73
C ASN A 82 -2.78 -6.60 20.85
N ASP A 83 -2.53 -5.90 19.74
CA ASP A 83 -2.38 -4.46 19.68
C ASP A 83 -3.68 -3.89 19.09
N ARG A 84 -4.45 -3.13 19.88
CA ARG A 84 -5.71 -2.53 19.42
C ARG A 84 -5.54 -1.66 18.16
N GLN A 85 -4.33 -1.13 17.93
CA GLN A 85 -3.96 -0.40 16.72
C GLN A 85 -3.87 -1.31 15.47
N TRP A 86 -3.45 -2.58 15.62
CA TRP A 86 -3.41 -3.55 14.53
C TRP A 86 -4.81 -3.94 14.03
N LEU A 87 -5.76 -4.10 14.96
CA LEU A 87 -7.17 -4.35 14.63
C LEU A 87 -7.77 -3.17 13.87
N ALA A 88 -7.45 -1.93 14.25
CA ALA A 88 -7.91 -0.74 13.54
C ALA A 88 -7.34 -0.65 12.11
N MET A 89 -6.08 -1.05 11.90
CA MET A 89 -5.49 -1.11 10.55
C MET A 89 -6.10 -2.21 9.69
N LYS A 90 -6.44 -3.38 10.26
CA LYS A 90 -7.12 -4.47 9.52
C LYS A 90 -8.48 -4.05 8.99
N VAL A 91 -9.26 -3.29 9.77
CA VAL A 91 -10.62 -2.84 9.36
C VAL A 91 -10.59 -1.88 8.17
N TYR A 92 -9.47 -1.18 7.93
CA TYR A 92 -9.33 -0.25 6.79
C TYR A 92 -8.80 -0.90 5.51
N VAL A 93 -8.34 -2.16 5.56
CA VAL A 93 -7.64 -2.84 4.45
C VAL A 93 -8.46 -4.00 3.87
N ILE A 94 -9.66 -4.26 4.41
CA ILE A 94 -10.60 -5.28 3.91
C ILE A 94 -11.86 -4.60 3.38
#